data_AF-A0A7W1YHQ9-F1
#
_entry.id   AF-A0A7W1YHQ9-F1
#
_cell.length_a   1.000
_cell.length_b   1.000
_cell.length_c   1.000
_cell.angle_alpha   90.00
_cell.angle_beta   90.00
_cell.angle_gamma   90.00
#
_symmetry.space_group_name_H-M   'P 1'
#
loop_
_entity.id
_entity.type
_entity.pdbx_description
1 polymer ?
#
loop_
_entity_poly.entity_id
_entity_poly.type
_entity_poly.pdbx_seq_one_letter_code
_entity_poly.pdbx_strand_id
1 'polypeptide(L)'
;TSDSQVIKINVESKDATDAVKIANETVTVFSKDIPKIMKIDNIYTLSEATLDADAAPVKPHTGLLIAVATLLGMILGLVIMFLR
;
A
#
# COMPACT_ATOMS: atom_id res chain seq x y z
N THR A 1 22.32 -22.29 -9.44
CA THR A 1 22.05 -21.24 -8.45
C THR A 1 20.67 -21.52 -7.88
N SER A 2 20.51 -21.55 -6.58
CA SER A 2 19.18 -21.71 -5.96
C SER A 2 18.54 -20.33 -5.99
N ASP A 3 17.73 -20.05 -7.01
CA ASP A 3 17.09 -18.74 -7.15
C ASP A 3 15.92 -18.62 -6.16
N SER A 4 16.24 -18.16 -4.95
CA SER A 4 15.23 -17.78 -3.96
C SER A 4 14.59 -16.46 -4.41
N GLN A 5 13.27 -16.46 -4.59
CA GLN A 5 12.50 -15.28 -4.96
C GLN A 5 11.66 -14.83 -3.77
N VAL A 6 11.81 -13.56 -3.40
CA VAL A 6 11.00 -12.94 -2.34
C VAL A 6 9.83 -12.21 -2.98
N ILE A 7 8.62 -12.59 -2.59
CA ILE A 7 7.37 -11.97 -3.07
C ILE A 7 6.79 -11.12 -1.94
N LYS A 8 6.46 -9.87 -2.26
CA LYS A 8 5.80 -8.94 -1.33
C LYS A 8 4.33 -8.78 -1.72
N ILE A 9 3.43 -9.12 -0.82
CA ILE A 9 1.99 -8.92 -0.98
C ILE A 9 1.62 -7.67 -0.17
N ASN A 10 1.20 -6.61 -0.85
CA ASN A 10 0.75 -5.37 -0.22
C ASN A 10 -0.74 -5.20 -0.48
N VAL A 11 -1.52 -4.96 0.58
CA VAL A 11 -2.97 -4.74 0.49
C VAL A 11 -3.28 -3.36 1.06
N GLU A 12 -3.97 -2.53 0.28
CA GLU A 12 -4.48 -1.23 0.71
C GLU A 12 -6.00 -1.35 0.91
N SER A 13 -6.47 -1.11 2.13
CA SER A 13 -7.90 -1.08 2.47
C SER A 13 -8.22 0.13 3.33
N LYS A 14 -9.51 0.49 3.38
CA LYS A 14 -10.02 1.52 4.29
C LYS A 14 -9.98 1.08 5.74
N ASP A 15 -10.16 -0.22 5.98
CA ASP A 15 -10.07 -0.85 7.30
C ASP A 15 -8.78 -1.67 7.41
N ALA A 16 -7.99 -1.40 8.44
CA ALA A 16 -6.72 -2.11 8.66
C ALA A 16 -6.93 -3.60 8.90
N THR A 17 -8.01 -3.99 9.58
CA THR A 17 -8.41 -5.37 9.85
C THR A 17 -8.66 -6.13 8.56
N ASP A 18 -9.38 -5.50 7.62
CA ASP A 18 -9.63 -6.08 6.32
C ASP A 18 -8.33 -6.23 5.52
N ALA A 19 -7.44 -5.23 5.54
CA ALA A 19 -6.15 -5.32 4.86
C ALA A 19 -5.30 -6.50 5.36
N VAL A 20 -5.23 -6.68 6.68
CA VAL A 20 -4.49 -7.78 7.31
C VAL A 20 -5.12 -9.13 6.95
N LYS A 21 -6.44 -9.24 7.06
CA LYS A 21 -7.16 -10.47 6.72
C LYS A 21 -6.94 -10.86 5.27
N ILE A 22 -7.09 -9.90 4.34
CA ILE A 22 -6.90 -10.15 2.91
C ILE A 22 -5.45 -10.54 2.61
N ALA A 23 -4.47 -9.89 3.23
CA ALA A 23 -3.05 -10.22 3.03
C ALA A 23 -2.74 -11.66 3.45
N ASN A 24 -3.18 -12.06 4.65
CA ASN A 24 -2.94 -13.39 5.19
C ASN A 24 -3.69 -14.49 4.40
N GLU A 25 -4.94 -14.23 3.99
CA GLU A 25 -5.69 -15.14 3.12
C GLU A 25 -5.05 -15.28 1.74
N THR A 26 -4.54 -14.17 1.18
CA THR A 26 -3.82 -14.19 -0.10
C THR A 26 -2.56 -15.06 -0.01
N VAL A 27 -1.77 -14.94 1.06
CA VAL A 27 -0.60 -15.80 1.31
C VAL A 27 -1.02 -17.27 1.41
N THR A 28 -2.13 -17.56 2.08
CA THR A 28 -2.64 -18.93 2.26
C THR A 28 -3.05 -19.56 0.93
N VAL A 29 -3.82 -18.85 0.11
CA VAL A 29 -4.24 -19.32 -1.22
C VAL A 29 -3.03 -19.43 -2.16
N PHE A 30 -2.14 -18.44 -2.13
CA PHE A 30 -0.93 -18.42 -2.95
C PHE A 30 -0.04 -19.64 -2.66
N SER A 31 0.23 -19.91 -1.38
CA SER A 31 1.06 -21.04 -0.95
C SER A 31 0.43 -22.40 -1.32
N LYS A 32 -0.90 -22.47 -1.45
CA LYS A 32 -1.62 -23.70 -1.80
C LYS A 32 -1.68 -23.97 -3.30
N ASP A 33 -1.87 -22.94 -4.12
CA ASP A 33 -2.20 -23.14 -5.55
C ASP A 33 -1.01 -22.91 -6.48
N ILE A 34 -0.08 -22.02 -6.14
CA ILE A 34 1.07 -21.72 -6.98
C ILE A 34 2.03 -22.91 -7.16
N PRO A 35 2.32 -23.75 -6.14
CA PRO A 35 3.15 -24.95 -6.34
C PRO A 35 2.59 -25.90 -7.41
N LYS A 36 1.25 -25.98 -7.54
CA LYS A 36 0.58 -26.85 -8.52
C LYS A 36 0.74 -26.35 -9.96
N ILE A 37 0.86 -25.03 -10.14
CA ILE A 37 0.88 -24.38 -11.46
C ILE A 37 2.33 -24.17 -11.93
N MET A 38 3.22 -23.72 -11.03
CA MET A 38 4.60 -23.39 -11.35
C MET A 38 5.61 -24.51 -11.02
N LYS A 39 5.18 -25.65 -10.44
CA LYS A 39 6.07 -26.75 -10.02
C LYS A 39 7.28 -26.28 -9.21
N ILE A 40 7.03 -25.34 -8.29
CA ILE A 40 8.03 -24.81 -7.36
C ILE A 40 7.79 -25.41 -5.98
N ASP A 41 8.89 -25.88 -5.38
CA ASP A 41 8.91 -26.44 -4.03
C ASP A 41 9.27 -25.34 -3.02
N ASN A 42 8.80 -25.50 -1.78
CA ASN A 42 9.27 -24.74 -0.60
C ASN A 42 8.92 -23.24 -0.58
N ILE A 43 7.64 -22.91 -0.67
CA ILE A 43 7.13 -21.57 -0.34
C ILE A 43 7.12 -21.42 1.20
N TYR A 44 7.82 -20.40 1.71
CA TYR A 44 7.81 -20.05 3.13
C TYR A 44 7.24 -18.66 3.33
N THR A 45 6.27 -18.53 4.24
CA THR A 45 5.81 -17.22 4.69
C THR A 45 6.91 -16.59 5.55
N LEU A 46 7.52 -15.52 5.04
CA LEU A 46 8.60 -14.83 5.75
C LEU A 46 8.08 -13.93 6.88
N SER A 47 6.90 -13.34 6.70
CA SER A 47 6.21 -12.51 7.68
C SER A 47 4.71 -12.58 7.43
N GLU A 48 3.93 -12.67 8.51
CA GLU A 48 2.49 -12.49 8.46
C GLU A 48 2.15 -11.00 8.53
N ALA A 49 0.96 -10.63 8.05
CA ALA A 49 0.43 -9.29 8.23
C ALA A 49 -0.15 -9.17 9.65
N THR A 50 0.24 -8.11 10.36
CA THR A 50 -0.20 -7.79 11.72
C THR A 50 -0.95 -6.47 11.78
N LEU A 51 -1.89 -6.37 12.72
CA LEU A 51 -2.51 -5.09 13.07
C LEU A 51 -1.59 -4.35 14.02
N ASP A 52 -0.69 -3.55 13.48
CA ASP A 52 0.11 -2.63 14.27
C ASP A 52 -0.79 -1.47 14.72
N ALA A 53 -0.88 -1.24 16.04
CA ALA A 53 -1.65 -0.15 16.61
C ALA A 53 -1.14 1.24 16.17
N ASP A 54 0.12 1.31 15.74
CA ASP A 54 0.80 2.50 15.20
C ASP A 54 0.82 2.55 13.67
N ALA A 55 0.02 1.71 12.98
CA ALA A 55 -0.05 1.71 11.52
C ALA A 55 -0.58 3.07 11.01
N ALA A 56 0.34 3.92 10.54
CA ALA A 56 -0.02 5.21 9.96
C ALA A 56 -0.76 5.01 8.62
N PRO A 57 -1.86 5.74 8.37
CA PRO A 57 -2.56 5.68 7.10
C PRO A 57 -1.62 6.09 5.95
N VAL A 58 -1.48 5.23 4.95
CA VAL A 58 -0.69 5.54 3.75
C VAL A 58 -1.32 6.66 2.91
N LYS A 59 -2.62 6.94 3.09
CA LYS A 59 -3.36 7.98 2.37
C LYS A 59 -4.50 8.55 3.24
N PRO A 60 -4.95 9.79 3.00
CA PRO A 60 -4.38 10.79 2.09
C PRO A 60 -3.20 11.55 2.72
N HIS A 61 -2.24 11.97 1.89
CA HIS A 61 -1.10 12.78 2.33
C HIS A 61 -1.55 14.25 2.53
N THR A 62 -2.20 14.53 3.66
CA THR A 62 -2.84 15.84 3.94
C THR A 62 -1.86 17.00 3.80
N GLY A 63 -0.62 16.87 4.27
CA GLY A 63 0.40 17.91 4.13
C GLY A 63 0.74 18.26 2.68
N LEU A 64 0.84 17.25 1.80
CA LEU A 64 1.08 17.46 0.38
C LEU A 64 -0.09 18.20 -0.29
N LEU A 65 -1.32 17.79 0.03
CA LEU A 65 -2.53 18.43 -0.51
C LEU A 65 -2.65 19.89 -0.09
N ILE A 66 -2.36 20.19 1.19
CA ILE A 66 -2.35 21.57 1.69
C ILE A 66 -1.28 22.39 0.96
N ALA A 67 -0.06 21.88 0.82
CA ALA A 67 1.02 22.59 0.13
C ALA A 67 0.64 22.94 -1.32
N VAL A 68 0.07 21.97 -2.06
CA VAL A 68 -0.40 22.19 -3.44
C VAL A 68 -1.55 23.20 -3.47
N ALA A 69 -2.52 23.09 -2.57
CA ALA A 69 -3.65 24.02 -2.49
C ALA A 69 -3.20 25.46 -2.16
N THR A 70 -2.23 25.63 -1.26
CA THR A 70 -1.66 26.94 -0.92
C THR A 70 -0.95 27.57 -2.12
N LEU A 71 -0.16 26.78 -2.86
CA LEU A 71 0.53 27.27 -4.06
C LEU A 71 -0.46 27.71 -5.14
N LEU A 72 -1.49 26.91 -5.40
CA LEU A 72 -2.56 27.26 -6.32
C LEU A 72 -3.31 28.52 -5.86
N GLY A 73 -3.61 28.63 -4.57
CA GLY A 73 -4.25 29.79 -3.98
C GLY A 73 -3.44 31.08 -4.11
N MET A 74 -2.11 31.01 -3.95
CA MET A 74 -1.23 32.16 -4.20
C MET A 74 -1.26 32.60 -5.66
N ILE A 75 -1.17 31.66 -6.61
CA ILE A 75 -1.20 31.97 -8.04
C ILE A 75 -2.53 32.65 -8.40
N LEU A 76 -3.66 32.09 -7.94
CA LEU A 76 -4.98 32.68 -8.15
C LEU A 76 -5.11 34.06 -7.50
N GLY A 77 -4.58 34.23 -6.28
CA GLY A 77 -4.55 35.50 -5.58
C GLY A 77 -3.77 36.58 -6.35
N LEU A 78 -2.62 36.23 -6.93
CA LEU A 78 -1.84 37.12 -7.79
C LEU A 78 -2.62 37.49 -9.06
N VAL A 79 -3.26 36.52 -9.72
CA VAL A 79 -4.08 36.79 -10.92
C VAL A 79 -5.22 37.76 -10.58
N ILE A 80 -5.94 37.53 -9.48
CA ILE A 80 -7.03 38.42 -9.04
C ILE A 80 -6.51 39.80 -8.66
N MET A 81 -5.33 39.90 -8.04
CA MET A 81 -4.69 41.17 -7.68
C MET A 81 -4.42 42.06 -8.90
N PHE A 82 -4.04 41.47 -10.04
CA PHE A 82 -3.81 42.23 -11.27
C PHE A 82 -5.08 42.44 -12.11
N LEU A 83 -6.11 41.60 -11.93
CA LEU A 83 -7.40 41.76 -12.62
C LEU A 83 -8.31 42.82 -11.99
N ARG A 84 -8.05 43.20 -10.74
CA ARG A 84 -8.80 44.22 -10.01
C ARG A 84 -8.24 45.62 -10.25
#